data_AF-A0A840W3X8-F1
#
_entry.id   AF-A0A840W3X8-F1
#
_cell.length_a   1.000
_cell.length_b   1.000
_cell.length_c   1.000
_cell.angle_alpha   90.00
_cell.angle_beta   90.00
_cell.angle_gamma   90.00
#
_symmetry.space_group_name_H-M   'P 1'
#
loop_
_entity.id
_entity.type
_entity.pdbx_description
1 polymer ?
#
loop_
_entity_poly.entity_id
_entity_poly.type
_entity_poly.pdbx_seq_one_letter_code
_entity_poly.pdbx_strand_id
1 'polypeptide(L)'
;MRRSTREYETALLVDGEVLAIEGIVYRGQTMLDEEGEARFAPLERWAKGVAESLGRPVTWRAKAKNEPEARGTARPGGVTQNRLAL
;
A
#
# COMPACT_ATOMS: atom_id res chain seq x y z
N MET A 1 -14.40 15.27 15.56
CA MET A 1 -12.94 15.45 15.39
C MET A 1 -12.69 15.95 13.98
N ARG A 2 -11.91 17.02 13.79
CA ARG A 2 -11.43 17.39 12.45
C ARG A 2 -10.50 16.26 11.99
N ARG A 3 -10.71 15.72 10.80
CA ARG A 3 -9.72 14.83 10.19
C ARG A 3 -8.51 15.68 9.82
N SER A 4 -7.44 15.58 10.59
CA SER A 4 -6.13 16.08 10.17
C SER A 4 -5.54 15.07 9.20
N THR A 5 -4.87 15.59 8.17
CA THR A 5 -4.10 14.78 7.24
C THR A 5 -2.63 15.19 7.33
N ARG A 6 -1.75 14.23 7.05
CA ARG A 6 -0.31 14.40 7.08
C ARG A 6 0.31 13.86 5.81
N GLU A 7 1.40 14.49 5.39
CA GLU A 7 2.21 14.05 4.25
C GLU A 7 3.14 12.89 4.65
N TYR A 8 3.14 11.85 3.82
CA TYR A 8 4.05 10.71 3.92
C TYR A 8 4.78 10.52 2.60
N GLU A 9 6.07 10.20 2.67
CA GLU A 9 6.75 9.53 1.57
C GLU A 9 6.26 8.09 1.51
N THR A 10 5.61 7.71 0.43
CA THR A 10 5.05 6.37 0.22
C THR A 10 5.77 5.63 -0.89
N ALA A 11 5.85 4.31 -0.77
CA ALA A 11 6.38 3.44 -1.81
C ALA A 11 5.73 2.07 -1.78
N LEU A 12 5.65 1.42 -2.94
CA LEU A 12 5.47 -0.03 -3.03
C LEU A 12 6.82 -0.69 -3.27
N LEU A 13 7.01 -1.84 -2.63
CA LEU A 13 8.24 -2.61 -2.67
C LEU A 13 7.97 -4.07 -3.00
N VAL A 14 8.88 -4.66 -3.76
CA VAL A 14 8.94 -6.09 -4.05
C VAL A 14 10.36 -6.55 -3.71
N ASP A 15 10.48 -7.60 -2.91
CA ASP A 15 11.76 -8.12 -2.41
C ASP A 15 12.65 -7.06 -1.71
N GLY A 16 12.03 -6.01 -1.14
CA GLY A 16 12.73 -4.92 -0.46
C GLY A 16 13.16 -3.76 -1.37
N GLU A 17 12.96 -3.87 -2.68
CA GLU A 17 13.28 -2.83 -3.66
C GLU A 17 12.03 -2.06 -4.09
N VAL A 18 12.18 -0.77 -4.41
CA VAL A 18 11.04 0.05 -4.89
C VAL A 18 10.56 -0.51 -6.22
N LEU A 19 9.26 -0.78 -6.29
CA LEU A 19 8.62 -1.35 -7.47
C LEU A 19 8.67 -0.34 -8.64
N ALA A 20 9.10 -0.82 -9.80
CA ALA A 20 8.98 -0.12 -11.06
C ALA A 20 8.38 -1.06 -12.12
N ILE A 21 7.33 -0.59 -12.82
CA ILE A 21 6.65 -1.34 -13.89
C ILE A 21 6.58 -0.42 -15.10
N GLU A 22 7.06 -0.89 -16.26
CA GLU A 22 7.01 -0.13 -17.53
C GLU A 22 7.55 1.32 -17.41
N GLY A 23 8.60 1.51 -16.61
CA GLY A 23 9.20 2.82 -16.37
C GLY A 23 8.47 3.69 -15.33
N ILE A 24 7.34 3.23 -14.79
CA ILE A 24 6.60 3.89 -13.72
C ILE A 24 7.15 3.43 -12.38
N VAL A 25 7.70 4.36 -11.60
CA VAL A 25 8.21 4.12 -10.25
C VAL A 25 7.09 4.33 -9.23
N TYR A 26 6.81 3.31 -8.41
CA TYR A 26 5.72 3.33 -7.42
C TYR A 26 6.20 3.94 -6.10
N ARG A 27 6.59 5.22 -6.16
CA ARG A 27 7.02 6.04 -5.01
C ARG A 27 6.49 7.47 -5.17
N GLY A 28 6.08 8.11 -4.07
CA GLY A 28 5.60 9.48 -4.11
C GLY A 28 5.38 10.10 -2.75
N GLN A 29 4.80 11.30 -2.74
CA GLN A 29 4.27 11.95 -1.53
C GLN A 29 2.76 11.77 -1.50
N THR A 30 2.19 11.42 -0.36
CA THR A 30 0.75 11.17 -0.22
C THR A 30 0.22 11.76 1.09
N MET A 31 -0.89 12.48 1.01
CA MET A 31 -1.63 12.93 2.19
C MET A 31 -2.51 11.79 2.69
N LEU A 32 -2.25 11.32 3.91
CA LEU A 32 -3.04 10.29 4.59
C LEU A 32 -3.63 10.87 5.87
N ASP A 33 -4.66 10.21 6.41
CA ASP A 33 -5.21 10.59 7.71
C ASP A 33 -4.09 10.55 8.78
N GLU A 34 -4.07 11.54 9.66
CA GLU A 34 -3.02 11.66 10.68
C GLU A 34 -3.22 10.66 11.83
N GLU A 35 -4.46 10.26 12.09
CA GLU A 35 -4.83 9.39 13.20
C GLU A 35 -5.84 8.31 12.80
N GLY A 36 -5.96 7.28 13.63
CA GLY A 36 -6.89 6.17 13.44
C GLY A 36 -6.24 4.87 12.95
N GLU A 37 -6.91 3.76 13.28
CA GLU A 37 -6.48 2.39 12.97
C GLU A 37 -6.38 2.14 11.45
N ALA A 38 -7.24 2.80 10.66
CA ALA A 38 -7.32 2.61 9.22
C ALA A 38 -6.51 3.63 8.39
N ARG A 39 -5.62 4.43 9.00
CA ARG A 39 -4.95 5.54 8.30
C ARG A 39 -4.14 5.11 7.07
N PHE A 40 -3.59 3.89 7.10
CA PHE A 40 -2.82 3.30 6.01
C PHE A 40 -3.63 2.35 5.11
N ALA A 41 -4.94 2.20 5.35
CA ALA A 41 -5.82 1.37 4.53
C ALA A 41 -5.80 1.71 3.02
N PRO A 42 -5.59 2.96 2.58
CA PRO A 42 -5.36 3.24 1.16
C PRO A 42 -4.12 2.55 0.59
N LEU A 43 -3.01 2.54 1.34
CA LEU A 43 -1.76 1.89 0.92
C LEU A 43 -1.88 0.36 0.94
N GLU A 44 -2.57 -0.19 1.93
CA GLU A 44 -2.87 -1.61 2.00
C GLU A 44 -3.68 -2.08 0.79
N ARG A 45 -4.75 -1.34 0.43
CA ARG A 45 -5.57 -1.65 -0.74
C ARG A 45 -4.79 -1.53 -2.05
N TRP A 46 -3.93 -0.51 -2.16
CA TRP A 46 -3.09 -0.35 -3.33
C TRP A 46 -2.08 -1.49 -3.48
N ALA A 47 -1.34 -1.81 -2.42
CA ALA A 47 -0.42 -2.94 -2.40
C ALA A 47 -1.14 -4.26 -2.70
N LYS A 48 -2.38 -4.43 -2.22
CA LYS A 48 -3.19 -5.62 -2.51
C LYS A 48 -3.50 -5.75 -4.00
N GLY A 49 -4.03 -4.71 -4.64
CA GLY A 49 -4.34 -4.75 -6.07
C GLY A 49 -3.10 -4.99 -6.94
N VAL A 50 -1.97 -4.38 -6.58
CA VAL A 50 -0.70 -4.62 -7.27
C VAL A 50 -0.17 -6.04 -7.01
N ALA A 51 -0.26 -6.55 -5.78
CA ALA A 51 0.14 -7.92 -5.45
C ALA A 51 -0.68 -8.96 -6.24
N GLU A 52 -1.99 -8.73 -6.38
CA GLU A 52 -2.87 -9.56 -7.20
C GLU A 52 -2.49 -9.52 -8.67
N SER A 53 -2.22 -8.33 -9.22
CA SER A 53 -1.80 -8.16 -10.61
C SER A 53 -0.44 -8.82 -10.91
N LEU A 54 0.51 -8.76 -9.98
CA LEU A 54 1.85 -9.33 -10.15
C LEU A 54 1.93 -10.80 -9.73
N GLY A 55 0.89 -11.34 -9.07
CA GLY A 55 0.91 -12.70 -8.51
C GLY A 55 1.95 -12.91 -7.40
N ARG A 56 2.42 -11.85 -6.75
CA ARG A 56 3.50 -11.92 -5.74
C ARG A 56 3.30 -10.91 -4.61
N PRO A 57 3.87 -11.15 -3.40
CA PRO A 57 3.73 -10.22 -2.29
C PRO A 57 4.30 -8.83 -2.60
N VAL A 58 3.58 -7.79 -2.18
CA VAL A 58 3.97 -6.39 -2.32
C VAL A 58 3.91 -5.73 -0.96
N THR A 59 4.98 -5.03 -0.59
CA THR A 59 5.05 -4.28 0.66
C THR A 59 4.77 -2.82 0.40
N TRP A 60 3.82 -2.22 1.12
CA TRP A 60 3.70 -0.77 1.15
C TRP A 60 4.55 -0.20 2.28
N ARG A 61 5.00 1.03 2.09
CA ARG A 61 5.78 1.82 3.03
C ARG A 61 5.20 3.22 3.12
N ALA A 62 5.17 3.79 4.33
CA ALA A 62 4.84 5.17 4.60
C ALA A 62 5.84 5.74 5.61
N LYS A 63 6.50 6.84 5.25
CA LYS A 63 7.49 7.53 6.09
C LYS A 63 7.13 9.00 6.20
N ALA A 64 6.76 9.42 7.41
CA ALA A 64 6.64 10.84 7.74
C ALA A 64 7.93 11.36 8.38
N LYS A 65 8.09 12.69 8.39
CA LYS A 65 9.20 13.33 9.10
C LYS A 65 9.03 13.11 10.61
N ASN A 66 10.08 12.64 11.27
CA ASN A 66 10.15 12.40 12.72
C ASN A 66 9.25 11.27 13.26
N GLU A 67 8.79 10.35 12.41
CA GLU A 67 8.09 9.13 12.85
C GLU A 67 8.82 7.86 12.35
N PRO A 68 8.67 6.74 13.07
CA PRO A 68 9.09 5.46 12.53
C PRO A 68 8.33 5.16 11.23
N GLU A 69 9.01 4.50 10.32
CA GLU A 69 8.40 4.03 9.09
C GLU A 69 7.28 3.01 9.39
N ALA A 70 6.11 3.26 8.82
CA ALA A 70 5.03 2.28 8.80
C ALA A 70 5.12 1.46 7.52
N ARG A 71 4.90 0.15 7.63
CA ARG A 71 4.93 -0.77 6.50
C ARG A 71 4.02 -1.96 6.72
N GLY A 72 3.57 -2.57 5.63
CA GLY A 72 2.81 -3.81 5.65
C GLY A 72 2.94 -4.55 4.33
N THR A 73 2.85 -5.88 4.36
CA THR A 73 2.96 -6.71 3.17
C THR A 73 1.60 -7.28 2.79
N ALA A 74 1.10 -6.87 1.62
CA ALA A 74 -0.06 -7.49 1.00
C ALA A 74 0.39 -8.73 0.22
N ARG A 75 -0.29 -9.85 0.45
CA ARG A 75 -0.08 -11.07 -0.32
C ARG A 75 -1.14 -11.16 -1.42
N PRO A 76 -0.81 -11.70 -2.61
CA PRO A 76 -1.82 -12.03 -3.61
C PRO A 76 -2.83 -12.97 -2.96
N GLY A 77 -4.12 -12.72 -3.18
CA GLY A 77 -5.12 -13.73 -2.85
C GLY A 77 -5.01 -14.85 -3.88
N GLY A 78 -4.97 -16.10 -3.45
CA GLY A 78 -5.42 -17.17 -4.33
C GLY A 78 -6.83 -16.80 -4.77
N VAL A 79 -7.09 -16.82 -6.07
CA VAL A 79 -8.36 -16.41 -6.68
C VAL A 79 -9.51 -17.00 -5.86
N THR A 80 -10.12 -16.24 -4.97
CA THR A 80 -11.48 -16.55 -4.55
C THR A 80 -12.31 -16.11 -5.74
N GLN A 81 -12.39 -17.00 -6.74
CA GLN A 81 -13.52 -17.01 -7.63
C GLN A 81 -14.72 -17.11 -6.72
N ASN A 82 -15.34 -15.96 -6.42
CA ASN A 82 -16.66 -15.95 -5.83
C ASN A 82 -17.56 -16.50 -6.93
N ARG A 83 -17.64 -17.83 -6.94
CA ARG A 83 -18.63 -18.66 -7.58
C ARG A 83 -19.95 -18.32 -6.89
N LEU A 84 -20.49 -17.15 -7.16
CA LEU A 84 -21.92 -16.91 -7.02
C LEU A 84 -22.56 -17.66 -8.18
N ALA A 85 -22.70 -18.97 -7.95
CA ALA A 85 -23.75 -19.75 -8.55
C ALA A 85 -25.07 -19.21 -7.99
N LEU A 86 -25.92 -18.67 -8.86
CA LEU A 86 -27.36 -18.93 -8.98
C LEU A 86 -27.90 -18.11 -10.16
#